data_AF-A0A2C1E1U2-F1
#
_entry.id   AF-A0A2C1E1U2-F1
#
_cell.length_a   1.000
_cell.length_b   1.000
_cell.length_c   1.000
_cell.angle_alpha   90.00
_cell.angle_beta   90.00
_cell.angle_gamma   90.00
#
_symmetry.space_group_name_H-M   'P 1'
#
loop_
_entity.id
_entity.type
_entity.pdbx_description
1 polymer ?
#
loop_
_entity_poly.entity_id
_entity_poly.type
_entity_poly.pdbx_seq_one_letter_code
_entity_poly.pdbx_strand_id
1 'polypeptide(L)'
;MQNEEGFTLLEMLLVMVVITVLLLLIIPNVVKQRSSVQEKGCEAYVKSVEAQIQAYQLENNKIPTIEELKTKKYIAVDECPKGKPIHISDDGTVSAGKS
;
A
#
# COMPACT_ATOMS: atom_id res chain seq x y z
N MET A 1 14.83 -50.16 30.39
CA MET A 1 15.36 -49.53 29.16
C MET A 1 14.14 -48.91 28.48
N GLN A 2 14.02 -47.58 28.50
CA GLN A 2 12.88 -46.91 27.87
C GLN A 2 13.13 -46.93 26.36
N ASN A 3 12.17 -47.47 25.61
CA ASN A 3 12.22 -47.52 24.16
C ASN A 3 11.85 -46.13 23.66
N GLU A 4 12.84 -45.29 23.40
CA GLU A 4 12.64 -44.00 22.73
C GLU A 4 12.35 -44.30 21.26
N GLU A 5 11.06 -44.38 20.91
CA GLU A 5 10.62 -44.49 19.52
C GLU A 5 10.96 -43.17 18.82
N GLY A 6 12.12 -43.17 18.15
CA GLY A 6 12.65 -42.01 17.45
C GLY A 6 11.80 -41.64 16.24
N PHE A 7 11.63 -40.33 16.04
CA PHE A 7 11.03 -39.71 14.86
C PHE A 7 11.53 -40.38 13.57
N THR A 8 10.61 -40.89 12.76
CA THR A 8 10.95 -41.50 11.47
C THR A 8 11.18 -40.45 10.41
N LEU A 9 12.00 -40.77 9.39
CA LEU A 9 12.14 -39.91 8.20
C LEU A 9 10.79 -39.68 7.51
N LEU A 10 9.89 -40.66 7.58
CA LEU A 10 8.56 -40.60 7.00
C LEU A 10 7.69 -39.53 7.68
N GLU A 11 7.77 -39.40 9.00
CA GLU A 11 7.09 -38.33 9.74
C GLU A 11 7.63 -36.94 9.37
N MET A 12 8.95 -36.79 9.23
CA MET A 12 9.53 -35.51 8.80
C MET A 12 9.10 -35.12 7.37
N LEU A 13 8.98 -36.10 6.46
CA LEU A 13 8.47 -35.87 5.11
C LEU A 13 7.00 -35.43 5.11
N LEU A 14 6.15 -36.10 5.90
CA LEU A 14 4.74 -35.74 6.02
C LEU A 14 4.59 -34.31 6.59
N VAL A 15 5.37 -33.96 7.60
CA VAL A 15 5.38 -32.61 8.18
C VAL A 15 5.77 -31.56 7.13
N MET A 16 6.83 -31.79 6.34
CA MET A 16 7.21 -30.85 5.28
C MET A 16 6.11 -30.70 4.23
N VAL A 17 5.47 -31.78 3.82
CA VAL A 17 4.34 -31.73 2.88
C VAL A 17 3.20 -30.87 3.44
N VAL A 18 2.81 -31.08 4.70
CA VAL A 18 1.75 -30.28 5.34
C VAL A 18 2.14 -28.79 5.42
N ILE A 19 3.37 -28.47 5.84
CA ILE A 19 3.85 -27.08 5.93
C ILE A 19 3.82 -26.41 4.54
N THR A 20 4.26 -27.10 3.48
CA THR A 20 4.25 -26.52 2.12
C THR A 20 2.84 -26.20 1.64
N VAL A 21 1.86 -27.08 1.88
CA VAL A 21 0.45 -26.83 1.54
C VAL A 21 -0.09 -25.64 2.32
N LEU A 22 0.19 -25.54 3.62
CA LEU A 22 -0.22 -24.40 4.45
C LEU A 22 0.39 -23.08 3.95
N LEU A 23 1.69 -23.05 3.60
CA LEU A 23 2.35 -21.88 3.06
C LEU A 23 1.72 -21.43 1.72
N LEU A 24 1.40 -22.38 0.83
CA LEU A 24 0.73 -22.08 -0.44
C LEU A 24 -0.66 -21.45 -0.26
N LEU A 25 -1.39 -21.79 0.80
CA LEU A 25 -2.68 -21.18 1.13
C LEU A 25 -2.52 -19.80 1.78
N ILE A 26 -1.49 -19.60 2.61
CA ILE A 26 -1.25 -18.34 3.35
C ILE A 26 -0.71 -17.23 2.44
N ILE A 27 0.27 -17.53 1.59
CA ILE A 27 0.92 -16.56 0.69
C ILE A 27 -0.08 -15.74 -0.15
N PRO A 28 -1.05 -16.33 -0.89
CA PRO A 28 -1.98 -15.56 -1.71
C PRO A 28 -2.88 -14.66 -0.86
N ASN A 29 -3.20 -15.04 0.39
CA ASN A 29 -3.99 -14.23 1.29
C ASN A 29 -3.21 -13.00 1.79
N VAL A 30 -1.95 -13.19 2.20
CA VAL A 30 -1.07 -12.11 2.66
C VAL A 30 -0.80 -11.09 1.54
N VAL A 31 -0.52 -11.56 0.32
CA VAL A 31 -0.25 -10.68 -0.84
C VAL A 31 -1.47 -9.81 -1.19
N LYS A 32 -2.68 -10.38 -1.15
CA LYS A 32 -3.93 -9.63 -1.36
C LYS A 32 -4.14 -8.56 -0.29
N GLN A 33 -3.93 -8.90 0.98
CA GLN A 33 -4.10 -7.95 2.08
C GLN A 33 -3.10 -6.80 2.02
N ARG A 34 -1.83 -7.08 1.69
CA ARG A 34 -0.82 -6.03 1.45
C ARG A 34 -1.26 -5.06 0.36
N SER A 35 -1.78 -5.58 -0.75
CA SER A 35 -2.23 -4.75 -1.87
C SER A 35 -3.44 -3.88 -1.51
N SER A 36 -4.42 -4.44 -0.80
CA SER A 36 -5.59 -3.67 -0.32
C SER A 36 -5.21 -2.58 0.68
N VAL A 37 -4.29 -2.85 1.61
CA VAL A 37 -3.79 -1.84 2.55
C VAL A 37 -3.09 -0.69 1.82
N GLN A 38 -2.31 -0.99 0.78
CA GLN A 38 -1.65 0.04 -0.02
C GLN A 38 -2.64 0.89 -0.83
N GLU A 39 -3.70 0.28 -1.36
CA GLU A 39 -4.76 1.00 -2.05
C GLU A 39 -5.53 1.94 -1.12
N LYS A 40 -5.91 1.46 0.07
CA LYS A 40 -6.51 2.29 1.13
C LYS A 40 -5.56 3.40 1.59
N GLY A 41 -4.26 3.11 1.67
CA GLY A 41 -3.24 4.11 1.98
C GLY A 41 -3.15 5.20 0.91
N CYS A 42 -3.26 4.82 -0.36
CA CYS A 42 -3.30 5.78 -1.47
C CYS A 42 -4.58 6.63 -1.43
N GLU A 43 -5.74 6.04 -1.16
CA GLU A 43 -7.00 6.80 -1.01
C GLU A 43 -6.92 7.81 0.14
N ALA A 44 -6.37 7.41 1.29
CA ALA A 44 -6.15 8.30 2.42
C ALA A 44 -5.16 9.44 2.07
N TYR A 45 -4.11 9.12 1.32
CA TYR A 45 -3.14 10.10 0.87
C TYR A 45 -3.75 11.12 -0.10
N VAL A 46 -4.55 10.67 -1.07
CA VAL A 46 -5.31 11.52 -2.00
C VAL A 46 -6.17 12.52 -1.23
N LYS A 47 -6.95 12.04 -0.24
CA LYS A 47 -7.78 12.93 0.61
C LYS A 47 -6.95 13.93 1.40
N SER A 48 -5.77 13.53 1.88
CA SER A 48 -4.86 14.45 2.57
C SER A 48 -4.35 15.54 1.62
N VAL A 49 -3.94 15.19 0.41
CA VAL A 49 -3.48 16.16 -0.60
C VAL A 49 -4.61 17.10 -1.02
N GLU A 50 -5.84 16.59 -1.18
CA GLU A 50 -7.02 17.41 -1.48
C GLU A 50 -7.29 18.46 -0.39
N ALA A 51 -7.22 18.06 0.89
CA ALA A 51 -7.36 19.00 2.01
C ALA A 51 -6.26 20.10 1.98
N GLN A 52 -5.05 19.75 1.55
CA GLN A 52 -3.95 20.71 1.42
C GLN A 52 -4.11 21.65 0.22
N ILE A 53 -4.66 21.16 -0.88
CA ILE A 53 -5.04 21.99 -2.03
C ILE A 53 -6.12 22.99 -1.63
N GLN A 54 -7.11 22.55 -0.88
CA GLN A 54 -8.15 23.44 -0.35
C GLN A 54 -7.53 24.52 0.56
N ALA A 55 -6.62 24.14 1.47
CA ALA A 55 -5.89 25.11 2.30
C ALA A 55 -5.12 26.13 1.44
N TYR A 56 -4.39 25.67 0.43
CA TYR A 56 -3.68 26.55 -0.50
C TYR A 56 -4.63 27.50 -1.24
N GLN A 57 -5.78 27.00 -1.68
CA GLN A 57 -6.79 27.77 -2.39
C GLN A 57 -7.40 28.85 -1.50
N LEU A 58 -7.62 28.57 -0.21
CA LEU A 58 -8.05 29.58 0.78
C LEU A 58 -7.02 30.69 0.94
N GLU A 59 -5.72 30.36 0.94
CA GLU A 59 -4.64 31.33 1.16
C GLU A 59 -4.29 32.14 -0.10
N ASN A 60 -4.35 31.52 -1.29
CA ASN A 60 -3.83 32.10 -2.53
C ASN A 60 -4.91 32.37 -3.59
N ASN A 61 -6.19 32.04 -3.32
CA ASN A 61 -7.31 32.14 -4.26
C ASN A 61 -7.06 31.46 -5.62
N LYS A 62 -6.18 30.46 -5.66
CA LYS A 62 -5.73 29.78 -6.87
C LYS A 62 -5.62 28.28 -6.60
N ILE A 63 -5.99 27.47 -7.58
CA ILE A 63 -5.73 26.02 -7.55
C ILE A 63 -4.24 25.81 -7.84
N PRO A 64 -3.49 25.18 -6.91
CA PRO A 64 -2.06 24.96 -7.08
C PRO A 64 -1.78 23.84 -8.08
N THR A 65 -0.67 23.98 -8.79
CA THR A 65 -0.05 22.87 -9.53
C THR A 65 0.72 21.94 -8.58
N ILE A 66 1.03 20.71 -9.02
CA ILE A 66 1.85 19.75 -8.25
C ILE A 66 3.22 20.36 -7.87
N GLU A 67 3.81 21.16 -8.76
CA GLU A 67 5.07 21.84 -8.54
C GLU A 67 4.97 22.94 -7.46
N GLU A 68 3.87 23.70 -7.43
CA GLU A 68 3.61 24.70 -6.39
C GLU A 68 3.44 24.04 -5.01
N LEU A 69 2.73 22.89 -4.95
CA LEU A 69 2.55 22.13 -3.71
C LEU A 69 3.87 21.55 -3.18
N LYS A 70 4.74 21.06 -4.08
CA LYS A 70 6.09 20.60 -3.73
C LYS A 70 6.96 21.76 -3.22
N THR A 71 6.98 22.86 -3.96
CA THR A 71 7.81 24.03 -3.66
C THR A 71 7.43 24.65 -2.31
N LYS A 72 6.13 24.76 -2.03
CA LYS A 72 5.62 25.27 -0.75
C LYS A 72 5.51 24.20 0.35
N LYS A 73 6.00 22.97 0.10
CA LYS A 73 6.04 21.85 1.06
C LYS A 73 4.69 21.41 1.64
N TYR A 74 3.60 21.60 0.89
CA TYR A 74 2.32 20.97 1.23
C TYR A 74 2.44 19.44 1.00
N ILE A 75 3.04 19.01 -0.11
CA ILE A 75 3.26 17.58 -0.37
C ILE A 75 4.75 17.22 -0.35
N ALA A 76 5.08 16.07 0.24
CA ALA A 76 6.44 15.54 0.24
C ALA A 76 6.73 14.65 -0.98
N VAL A 77 5.70 14.06 -1.58
CA VAL A 77 5.81 13.10 -2.68
C VAL A 77 4.63 13.32 -3.64
N ASP A 78 4.87 13.13 -4.93
CA ASP A 78 3.87 13.17 -6.02
C ASP A 78 3.31 11.79 -6.37
N GLU A 79 3.69 10.79 -5.60
CA GLU A 79 3.35 9.39 -5.83
C GLU A 79 2.75 8.76 -4.58
N CYS A 80 1.77 7.88 -4.79
CA CYS A 80 1.29 6.99 -3.75
C CYS A 80 2.34 5.92 -3.39
N PRO A 81 2.18 5.18 -2.26
CA PRO A 81 3.11 4.13 -1.79
C PRO A 81 3.43 2.95 -2.74
N LYS A 82 2.98 3.00 -4.00
CA LYS A 82 3.27 2.05 -5.09
C LYS A 82 3.79 2.72 -6.38
N GLY A 83 4.19 4.00 -6.32
CA GLY A 83 4.63 4.74 -7.51
C GLY A 83 3.48 5.14 -8.44
N LYS A 84 2.23 5.14 -7.96
CA LYS A 84 1.10 5.65 -8.75
C LYS A 84 1.16 7.18 -8.71
N PRO A 85 1.36 7.86 -9.85
CA PRO A 85 1.41 9.31 -9.88
C PRO A 85 0.04 9.89 -9.51
N ILE A 86 0.04 11.06 -8.91
CA ILE A 86 -1.18 11.76 -8.53
C ILE A 86 -1.42 12.89 -9.52
N HIS A 87 -2.65 13.02 -10.00
CA HIS A 87 -3.10 14.08 -10.90
C HIS A 87 -4.08 15.01 -10.17
N ILE A 88 -3.88 16.31 -10.35
CA ILE A 88 -4.77 17.35 -9.85
C ILE A 88 -5.57 17.86 -11.05
N SER A 89 -6.89 17.77 -10.98
CA SER A 89 -7.79 18.29 -12.00
C SER A 89 -8.04 19.78 -11.80
N ASP A 90 -8.56 20.46 -12.84
CA ASP A 90 -8.81 21.91 -12.84
C ASP A 90 -9.88 22.37 -11.83
N ASP A 91 -10.63 21.44 -11.24
CA ASP A 91 -11.61 21.65 -10.18
C ASP A 91 -11.03 21.47 -8.76
N GLY A 92 -9.74 21.14 -8.64
CA GLY A 92 -9.06 20.90 -7.36
C GLY A 92 -9.20 19.47 -6.83
N THR A 93 -9.88 18.59 -7.57
CA THR A 93 -10.00 17.17 -7.22
C THR A 93 -8.68 16.43 -7.50
N VAL A 94 -8.30 15.55 -6.59
CA VAL A 94 -7.07 14.75 -6.67
C VAL A 94 -7.42 13.33 -7.08
N SER A 95 -6.76 12.81 -8.12
CA SER A 95 -6.95 11.44 -8.61
C SER A 95 -5.61 10.70 -8.67
N ALA A 96 -5.57 9.46 -8.18
CA ALA A 96 -4.43 8.59 -8.38
C ALA A 96 -4.49 8.02 -9.81
N GLY A 97 -3.40 8.18 -10.57
CA GLY A 97 -3.25 7.60 -11.90
C GLY A 97 -3.54 6.09 -11.87
N LYS A 98 -4.37 5.62 -12.80
CA LYS A 98 -4.56 4.18 -13.00
C LYS A 98 -3.25 3.61 -13.56
N SER A 99 -2.80 2.53 -12.93
CA SER A 99 -1.70 1.71 -13.42
C SER A 99 -2.07 1.04 -14.74
#